data_AF-A0A1H9GE10-F1
#
_entry.id   AF-A0A1H9GE10-F1
#
_cell.length_a   1.000
_cell.length_b   1.000
_cell.length_c   1.000
_cell.angle_alpha   90.00
_cell.angle_beta   90.00
_cell.angle_gamma   90.00
#
_symmetry.space_group_name_H-M   'P 1'
#
loop_
_entity.id
_entity.type
_entity.pdbx_description
1 polymer ?
#
loop_
_entity_poly.entity_id
_entity_poly.type
_entity_poly.pdbx_seq_one_letter_code
_entity_poly.pdbx_strand_id
1 'polypeptide(L)' 'MTAQSRPQDPIVPPQDRPVVDEWLARIAAVVGRDAQDTGPEACRTAAEAAEELSAYLWMLRALRRRTA' A
#
# COMPACT_ATOMS: atom_id res chain seq x y z
N MET A 1 1.94 29.74 -20.66
CA MET A 1 2.54 28.94 -19.58
C MET A 1 1.94 27.54 -19.65
N THR A 2 2.56 26.61 -20.37
CA THR A 2 2.09 25.22 -20.46
C THR A 2 2.75 24.42 -19.35
N ALA A 3 2.00 24.15 -18.27
CA ALA A 3 2.42 23.23 -17.22
C ALA A 3 2.44 21.82 -17.81
N GLN A 4 3.62 21.33 -18.19
CA GLN A 4 3.78 19.93 -18.52
C GLN A 4 3.64 19.13 -17.21
N SER A 5 2.52 18.44 -17.05
CA SER A 5 2.36 17.42 -16.01
C SER A 5 3.41 16.34 -16.25
N ARG A 6 4.52 16.39 -15.49
CA ARG A 6 5.51 15.31 -15.47
C ARG A 6 4.78 13.98 -15.24
N PRO A 7 5.14 12.89 -15.95
CA PRO A 7 4.64 11.57 -15.64
C PRO A 7 4.85 11.34 -14.14
N GLN A 8 3.77 11.13 -13.38
CA GLN A 8 3.92 10.69 -12.00
C GLN A 8 4.48 9.27 -12.07
N ASP A 9 5.80 9.11 -11.87
CA ASP A 9 6.32 7.74 -11.75
C ASP A 9 5.54 7.02 -10.63
N PRO A 10 5.34 5.71 -10.73
CA PRO A 10 4.65 4.94 -9.70
C PRO A 10 5.28 5.17 -8.33
N ILE A 11 4.45 5.28 -7.28
CA ILE A 11 4.96 5.37 -5.90
C ILE A 11 5.57 4.05 -5.43
N VAL A 12 5.10 2.93 -5.97
CA VAL A 12 5.61 1.58 -5.72
C VAL A 12 6.46 1.14 -6.91
N PRO A 13 7.76 0.86 -6.71
CA PRO A 13 8.60 0.27 -7.75
C PRO A 13 8.07 -1.08 -8.24
N PRO A 14 8.31 -1.47 -9.51
CA PRO A 14 7.80 -2.74 -10.04
C PRO A 14 8.22 -3.97 -9.22
N GLN A 15 9.44 -3.97 -8.68
CA GLN A 15 9.94 -5.07 -7.84
C GLN A 15 9.19 -5.23 -6.51
N ASP A 16 8.64 -4.15 -5.98
CA ASP A 16 7.95 -4.12 -4.69
C ASP A 16 6.43 -4.36 -4.85
N ARG A 17 5.94 -4.33 -6.09
CA ARG A 17 4.52 -4.44 -6.40
C ARG A 17 3.88 -5.76 -5.93
N PRO A 18 4.51 -6.94 -6.11
CA PRO A 18 3.92 -8.20 -5.65
C PRO A 18 3.68 -8.23 -4.13
N VAL A 19 4.61 -7.68 -3.36
CA VAL A 19 4.51 -7.62 -1.89
C VAL A 19 3.38 -6.69 -1.47
N VAL A 20 3.27 -5.51 -2.09
CA VAL A 20 2.17 -4.57 -1.80
C VAL A 20 0.82 -5.18 -2.17
N ASP A 21 0.71 -5.85 -3.31
CA ASP A 21 -0.55 -6.46 -3.76
C ASP A 21 -0.97 -7.62 -2.84
N GLU A 22 -0.03 -8.43 -2.33
CA GLU A 22 -0.30 -9.48 -1.34
C GLU A 22 -0.88 -8.89 -0.04
N TRP A 23 -0.28 -7.83 0.46
CA TRP A 23 -0.73 -7.16 1.68
C TRP A 23 -2.11 -6.55 1.52
N LEU A 24 -2.35 -5.89 0.38
CA LEU A 24 -3.69 -5.38 0.04
C LEU A 24 -4.72 -6.50 -0.05
N ALA A 25 -4.38 -7.65 -0.63
CA ALA A 25 -5.28 -8.80 -0.70
C ALA A 25 -5.63 -9.34 0.70
N ARG A 26 -4.65 -9.46 1.60
CA ARG A 26 -4.87 -9.89 2.99
C ARG A 26 -5.79 -8.94 3.75
N ILE A 27 -5.58 -7.63 3.60
CA ILE A 27 -6.44 -6.61 4.24
C ILE A 27 -7.86 -6.67 3.64
N ALA A 28 -7.97 -6.74 2.31
CA ALA A 28 -9.26 -6.77 1.61
C ALA A 28 -10.09 -8.03 1.92
N ALA A 29 -9.45 -9.16 2.24
CA ALA A 29 -10.14 -10.37 2.69
C ALA A 29 -10.90 -10.20 4.01
N VAL A 30 -10.58 -9.16 4.81
CA VAL A 30 -11.18 -8.89 6.12
C VAL A 30 -12.08 -7.66 6.11
N VAL A 31 -11.65 -6.56 5.45
CA VAL A 31 -12.38 -5.28 5.46
C VAL A 31 -12.92 -4.86 4.09
N GLY A 32 -12.72 -5.69 3.06
CA GLY A 32 -13.19 -5.43 1.70
C GLY A 32 -14.68 -5.74 1.52
N ARG A 33 -15.21 -5.38 0.34
CA ARG A 33 -16.60 -5.63 -0.05
C ARG A 33 -17.00 -7.11 0.08
N ASP A 34 -16.07 -8.01 -0.20
CA ASP A 34 -16.27 -9.46 -0.19
C ASP A 34 -15.52 -10.12 0.98
N ALA A 35 -15.46 -9.44 2.13
CA ALA A 35 -14.78 -9.94 3.33
C ALA A 35 -15.26 -11.35 3.70
N GLN A 36 -14.31 -12.26 3.89
CA GLN A 36 -14.55 -13.66 4.22
C GLN A 36 -14.34 -13.97 5.70
N ASP A 37 -13.60 -13.11 6.41
CA ASP A 37 -13.37 -13.19 7.85
C ASP A 37 -13.66 -11.84 8.48
N THR A 38 -14.70 -11.78 9.31
CA THR A 38 -15.16 -10.55 9.97
C THR A 38 -14.98 -10.59 11.48
N GLY A 39 -14.16 -11.53 11.99
CA GLY A 39 -13.88 -11.65 13.41
C GLY A 39 -13.13 -10.42 13.96
N PRO A 40 -13.31 -10.05 15.24
CA PRO A 40 -12.62 -8.90 15.83
C PRO A 40 -11.09 -9.04 15.80
N GLU A 41 -10.56 -10.24 15.99
CA GLU A 41 -9.12 -10.51 15.87
C GLU A 41 -8.64 -10.41 14.42
N ALA A 42 -9.43 -10.87 13.45
CA ALA A 42 -9.11 -10.72 12.03
C ALA A 42 -9.05 -9.23 11.64
N CYS A 43 -10.02 -8.44 12.10
CA CYS A 43 -10.02 -6.98 11.92
C CYS A 43 -8.78 -6.32 12.54
N ARG A 44 -8.36 -6.76 13.73
CA ARG A 44 -7.14 -6.27 14.37
C ARG A 44 -5.91 -6.59 13.53
N THR A 45 -5.73 -7.84 13.10
CA THR A 45 -4.58 -8.23 12.27
C THR A 45 -4.58 -7.51 10.92
N ALA A 46 -5.75 -7.27 10.32
CA ALA A 46 -5.86 -6.49 9.10
C ALA A 46 -5.47 -5.01 9.32
N ALA A 47 -5.81 -4.44 10.47
CA ALA A 47 -5.39 -3.08 10.83
C ALA A 47 -3.87 -3.00 11.04
N GLU A 48 -3.27 -3.94 11.75
CA GLU A 48 -1.80 -4.02 11.94
C GLU A 48 -1.08 -4.14 10.58
N ALA A 49 -1.57 -4.99 9.67
CA ALA A 49 -1.05 -5.08 8.31
C ALA A 49 -1.21 -3.77 7.52
N ALA A 50 -2.31 -3.03 7.71
CA ALA A 50 -2.50 -1.74 7.04
C ALA A 50 -1.53 -0.67 7.56
N GLU A 51 -1.21 -0.67 8.86
CA GLU A 51 -0.23 0.24 9.46
C GLU A 51 1.19 -0.03 8.93
N GLU A 52 1.61 -1.28 8.95
CA GLU A 52 2.92 -1.70 8.44
C GLU A 52 3.05 -1.42 6.92
N LEU A 53 2.00 -1.66 6.12
CA LEU A 53 1.97 -1.28 4.70
C LEU A 53 2.12 0.23 4.52
N SER A 54 1.40 1.01 5.33
CA SER A 54 1.49 2.47 5.29
C SER A 54 2.90 2.96 5.59
N ALA A 55 3.56 2.40 6.61
CA ALA A 55 4.94 2.72 6.96
C ALA A 55 5.91 2.39 5.81
N TYR A 56 5.74 1.24 5.17
CA TYR A 56 6.54 0.83 4.02
C TYR A 56 6.37 1.78 2.82
N LEU A 57 5.15 2.15 2.47
CA LEU A 57 4.86 3.11 1.39
C LEU A 57 5.44 4.50 1.70
N TRP A 58 5.41 4.93 2.97
CA TRP A 58 6.08 6.16 3.40
C TRP A 58 7.60 6.10 3.22
N MET A 59 8.22 4.97 3.55
CA MET A 59 9.65 4.75 3.32
C MET A 59 10.00 4.81 1.83
N LEU A 60 9.23 4.14 0.96
CA LEU A 60 9.43 4.21 -0.50
C LEU A 60 9.31 5.64 -1.03
N ARG A 61 8.30 6.38 -0.58
CA ARG A 61 8.12 7.81 -0.92
C ARG A 61 9.30 8.67 -0.45
N ALA A 62 9.80 8.43 0.76
CA ALA A 62 10.94 9.17 1.31
C ALA A 62 12.24 8.88 0.55
N LEU A 63 12.49 7.61 0.19
CA LEU A 63 13.63 7.20 -0.62
C LEU A 63 13.61 7.90 -1.98
N ARG A 64 12.46 7.88 -2.67
CA ARG A 64 12.32 8.56 -3.96
C ARG A 64 12.60 10.06 -3.91
N ARG A 65 12.18 10.74 -2.83
CA ARG A 65 12.47 12.18 -2.66
C ARG A 65 13.95 12.50 -2.44
N ARG A 66 14.74 11.53 -1.98
CA ARG A 66 16.20 11.71 -1.79
C ARG A 66 16.98 11.46 -3.07
N THR A 67 16.45 10.65 -3.98
CA THR A 67 17.12 10.24 -5.23
C THR A 67 16.67 11.03 -6.46
N ALA A 68 15.72 11.96 -6.31
CA ALA A 68 15.17 12.83 -7.36
C ALA A 68 15.68 14.27 -7.20
#